data_AF-A0A822EKT9-F1
#
_entry.id   AF-A0A822EKT9-F1
#
_cell.length_a   1.000
_cell.length_b   1.000
_cell.length_c   1.000
_cell.angle_alpha   90.00
_cell.angle_beta   90.00
_cell.angle_gamma   90.00
#
_symmetry.space_group_name_H-M   'P 1'
#
loop_
_entity.id
_entity.type
_entity.pdbx_description
1 polymer ?
#
loop_
_entity_poly.entity_id
_entity_poly.type
_entity_poly.pdbx_seq_one_letter_code
_entity_poly.pdbx_strand_id
1 'polypeptide(L)'
;MSRYGNQYLQMKQPWAKCKGSDADRRDAEISIALALNLVYLLSLVLQPFMPTTSDEIRQQLNIKESVYALENAFRCYLPSGHTIGQARPLFKRVEKALADEYRLRFAGHNK
;
A
#
# COMPACT_ATOMS: atom_id res chain seq x y z
N MET A 1 -5.74 -3.52 9.66
CA MET A 1 -6.30 -3.05 8.39
C MET A 1 -5.70 -3.76 7.18
N SER A 2 -4.38 -3.75 6.97
CA SER A 2 -3.72 -4.43 5.83
C SER A 2 -4.11 -5.93 5.67
N ARG A 3 -4.12 -6.72 6.75
CA ARG A 3 -4.56 -8.13 6.71
C ARG A 3 -5.96 -8.33 6.10
N TYR A 4 -6.92 -7.48 6.46
CA TYR A 4 -8.28 -7.55 5.95
C TYR A 4 -8.36 -7.15 4.48
N GLY A 5 -7.57 -6.15 4.05
CA GLY A 5 -7.45 -5.78 2.64
C GLY A 5 -6.89 -6.93 1.79
N ASN A 6 -5.86 -7.61 2.27
CA ASN A 6 -5.29 -8.78 1.59
C ASN A 6 -6.30 -9.93 1.49
N GLN A 7 -7.02 -10.22 2.58
CA GLN A 7 -8.08 -11.23 2.57
C GLN A 7 -9.20 -10.88 1.58
N TYR A 8 -9.62 -9.60 1.55
CA TYR A 8 -10.62 -9.12 0.60
C TYR A 8 -10.18 -9.32 -0.85
N LEU A 9 -8.95 -8.93 -1.20
CA LEU A 9 -8.40 -9.13 -2.54
C LEU A 9 -8.31 -10.62 -2.89
N GLN A 10 -7.91 -11.47 -1.94
CA GLN A 10 -7.83 -12.92 -2.13
C GLN A 10 -9.21 -13.56 -2.37
N MET A 11 -10.24 -13.08 -1.70
CA MET A 11 -11.62 -13.57 -1.88
C MET A 11 -12.22 -13.07 -3.20
N LYS A 12 -11.92 -11.84 -3.61
CA LYS A 12 -12.48 -11.24 -4.84
C LYS A 12 -11.74 -11.64 -6.11
N GLN A 13 -10.46 -12.01 -6.01
CA GLN A 13 -9.59 -12.42 -7.12
C GLN A 13 -9.69 -11.51 -8.36
N PRO A 14 -9.47 -10.19 -8.21
CA PRO A 14 -9.67 -9.24 -9.32
C PRO A 14 -8.77 -9.54 -10.53
N TRP A 15 -7.59 -10.15 -10.34
CA TRP A 15 -6.68 -10.56 -11.42
C TRP A 15 -7.22 -11.69 -12.30
N ALA A 16 -8.17 -12.48 -11.78
CA ALA A 16 -8.87 -13.50 -12.54
C ALA A 16 -10.14 -12.91 -13.17
N LYS A 17 -10.93 -12.18 -12.37
CA LYS A 17 -12.19 -11.55 -12.81
C LYS A 17 -12.01 -10.52 -13.92
N CYS A 18 -10.89 -9.81 -13.96
CA CYS A 18 -10.62 -8.84 -15.04
C CYS A 18 -10.52 -9.49 -16.44
N LYS A 19 -10.37 -10.82 -16.52
CA LYS A 19 -10.32 -11.61 -17.76
C LYS A 19 -11.65 -12.31 -18.07
N GLY A 20 -12.68 -12.09 -17.24
CA GLY A 20 -14.00 -12.71 -17.36
C GLY A 20 -14.99 -11.87 -18.16
N SER A 21 -16.27 -11.98 -17.79
CA SER A 21 -17.38 -11.24 -18.40
C SER A 21 -17.34 -9.74 -18.08
N ASP A 22 -18.16 -8.94 -18.75
CA ASP A 22 -18.32 -7.51 -18.43
C ASP A 22 -18.83 -7.26 -17.00
N ALA A 23 -19.55 -8.22 -16.42
CA ALA A 23 -19.97 -8.15 -15.02
C ALA A 23 -18.77 -8.40 -14.09
N ASP A 24 -17.94 -9.41 -14.40
CA ASP A 24 -16.74 -9.73 -13.62
C ASP A 24 -15.70 -8.60 -13.67
N ARG A 25 -15.55 -7.95 -14.84
CA ARG A 25 -14.66 -6.82 -15.02
C ARG A 25 -15.06 -5.64 -14.14
N ARG A 26 -16.35 -5.28 -14.11
CA ARG A 26 -16.89 -4.25 -13.20
C ARG A 26 -16.66 -4.59 -11.74
N ASP A 27 -16.88 -5.85 -11.37
CA ASP A 27 -16.59 -6.36 -10.03
C ASP A 27 -15.10 -6.22 -9.64
N ALA A 28 -14.21 -6.51 -10.58
CA ALA A 28 -12.77 -6.37 -10.40
C ALA A 28 -12.36 -4.90 -10.23
N GLU A 29 -12.91 -4.01 -11.05
CA GLU A 29 -12.70 -2.55 -10.97
C GLU A 29 -13.12 -2.00 -9.61
N ILE A 30 -14.32 -2.35 -9.13
CA ILE A 30 -14.80 -1.95 -7.80
C ILE A 30 -13.88 -2.46 -6.69
N SER A 31 -13.47 -3.73 -6.78
CA SER A 31 -12.59 -4.35 -5.78
C SER A 31 -11.23 -3.66 -5.72
N ILE A 32 -10.67 -3.29 -6.87
CA ILE A 32 -9.40 -2.55 -6.96
C ILE A 32 -9.58 -1.13 -6.43
N ALA A 33 -10.65 -0.42 -6.82
CA ALA A 33 -10.92 0.94 -6.36
C ALA A 33 -11.05 1.00 -4.83
N LEU A 34 -11.75 0.02 -4.22
CA LEU A 34 -11.85 -0.07 -2.76
C LEU A 34 -10.48 -0.33 -2.12
N ALA A 35 -9.69 -1.25 -2.69
CA ALA A 35 -8.36 -1.56 -2.18
C ALA A 35 -7.42 -0.35 -2.25
N LEU A 36 -7.46 0.44 -3.33
CA LEU A 36 -6.66 1.66 -3.46
C LEU A 36 -7.04 2.72 -2.41
N ASN A 37 -8.34 2.90 -2.13
CA ASN A 37 -8.80 3.79 -1.06
C ASN A 37 -8.35 3.31 0.33
N LEU A 38 -8.31 1.99 0.54
CA LEU A 38 -7.74 1.41 1.76
C LEU A 38 -6.22 1.65 1.88
N VAL A 39 -5.49 1.57 0.76
CA VAL A 39 -4.05 1.87 0.71
C VAL A 39 -3.80 3.35 1.01
N TYR A 40 -4.65 4.25 0.53
CA TYR A 40 -4.57 5.66 0.90
C TYR A 40 -4.73 5.86 2.42
N LEU A 41 -5.76 5.26 3.02
CA LEU A 41 -5.97 5.33 4.47
C LEU A 41 -4.77 4.75 5.24
N LEU A 42 -4.18 3.66 4.72
CA LEU A 42 -2.99 3.07 5.32
C LEU A 42 -1.80 4.05 5.31
N SER A 43 -1.62 4.85 4.25
CA SER A 43 -0.57 5.87 4.20
C SER A 43 -0.72 6.90 5.33
N LEU A 44 -1.95 7.38 5.57
CA LEU A 44 -2.24 8.33 6.65
C LEU A 44 -1.91 7.77 8.04
N VAL A 45 -2.30 6.53 8.29
CA VAL A 45 -2.07 5.85 9.58
C VAL A 45 -0.60 5.49 9.77
N LEU A 46 0.12 5.21 8.67
CA LEU A 46 1.54 4.85 8.71
C LEU A 46 2.43 6.08 8.93
N GLN A 47 1.96 7.29 8.64
CA GLN A 47 2.75 8.52 8.70
C GLN A 47 3.56 8.73 9.99
N PRO A 48 3.00 8.59 11.21
CA PRO A 48 3.79 8.79 12.43
C PRO A 48 4.85 7.72 12.69
N PHE A 49 4.83 6.58 11.98
CA PHE A 49 5.76 5.47 12.17
C PHE A 49 6.78 5.32 11.04
N MET A 50 6.34 5.50 9.78
CA MET A 50 7.17 5.37 8.59
C MET A 50 6.84 6.49 7.59
N PRO A 51 7.29 7.74 7.84
CA PRO A 51 6.93 8.87 7.02
C PRO A 51 7.40 8.73 5.57
N THR A 52 8.62 8.22 5.37
CA THR A 52 9.14 7.96 4.02
C THR A 52 8.27 6.98 3.24
N THR A 53 7.87 5.85 3.86
CA THR A 53 7.02 4.86 3.19
C THR A 53 5.62 5.41 2.92
N SER A 54 5.06 6.19 3.84
CA SER A 54 3.80 6.89 3.66
C SER A 54 3.85 7.82 2.43
N ASP A 55 4.91 8.61 2.30
CA ASP A 55 5.12 9.50 1.15
C ASP A 55 5.28 8.71 -0.16
N GLU A 56 6.01 7.59 -0.13
CA GLU A 56 6.14 6.71 -1.30
C GLU A 56 4.79 6.13 -1.74
N ILE A 57 3.93 5.71 -0.80
CA ILE A 57 2.57 5.24 -1.11
C ILE A 57 1.78 6.36 -1.80
N ARG A 58 1.78 7.57 -1.24
CA ARG A 58 1.04 8.71 -1.79
C ARG A 58 1.57 9.12 -3.16
N GLN A 59 2.89 9.06 -3.37
CA GLN A 59 3.51 9.30 -4.67
C GLN A 59 3.06 8.28 -5.71
N GLN A 60 3.03 6.98 -5.34
CA GLN A 60 2.53 5.93 -6.22
C GLN A 60 1.03 6.07 -6.51
N LEU A 61 0.26 6.58 -5.55
CA LEU A 61 -1.14 6.93 -5.75
C LEU A 61 -1.35 8.26 -6.48
N ASN A 62 -0.28 9.01 -6.81
CA ASN A 62 -0.33 10.31 -7.46
C ASN A 62 -1.19 11.34 -6.70
N ILE A 63 -1.03 11.40 -5.38
CA ILE A 63 -1.75 12.33 -4.50
C ILE A 63 -0.85 13.53 -4.22
N LYS A 64 -1.31 14.73 -4.60
CA LYS A 64 -0.55 15.98 -4.47
C LYS A 64 -0.74 16.69 -3.14
N GLU A 65 -1.75 16.30 -2.37
CA GLU A 65 -2.05 16.91 -1.09
C GLU A 65 -0.96 16.58 -0.08
N SER A 66 -0.48 17.60 0.63
CA SER A 66 0.47 17.46 1.74
C SER A 66 -0.22 17.23 3.09
N VAL A 67 -1.55 17.35 3.12
CA VAL A 67 -2.33 17.25 4.36
C VAL A 67 -2.51 15.78 4.73
N TYR A 68 -2.09 15.41 5.94
CA TYR A 68 -2.36 14.12 6.57
C TYR A 68 -3.54 14.28 7.52
N ALA A 69 -4.74 14.44 6.97
CA ALA A 69 -5.96 14.54 7.77
C ALA A 69 -6.61 13.17 7.87
N LEU A 70 -6.55 12.57 9.06
CA LEU A 70 -7.32 11.36 9.36
C LEU A 70 -8.72 11.80 9.79
N GLU A 71 -9.71 11.55 8.94
CA GLU A 71 -11.12 11.72 9.31
C GLU A 71 -11.65 10.45 9.99
N ASN A 72 -12.66 10.61 10.87
CA ASN A 72 -13.34 9.48 11.54
C ASN A 72 -14.27 8.67 10.62
N ALA A 73 -14.19 8.86 9.30
CA ALA A 73 -15.04 8.21 8.31
C ALA A 73 -14.21 7.65 7.15
N PHE A 74 -14.60 6.47 6.66
CA PHE A 74 -14.06 5.92 5.43
C PHE A 74 -14.70 6.63 4.24
N ARG A 75 -13.91 7.43 3.52
CA ARG A 75 -14.33 8.17 2.33
C ARG A 75 -13.64 7.65 1.08
N CYS A 76 -14.27 7.90 -0.06
CA CYS A 76 -13.64 7.70 -1.36
C CYS A 76 -12.74 8.91 -1.64
N TYR A 77 -11.43 8.73 -1.45
CA TYR A 77 -10.40 9.73 -1.72
C TYR A 77 -9.89 9.65 -3.15
N LEU A 78 -10.00 8.48 -3.78
CA LEU A 78 -9.61 8.26 -5.17
C LEU A 78 -10.89 8.14 -6.01
N PRO A 79 -11.38 9.26 -6.60
CA PRO A 79 -12.58 9.25 -7.42
C PRO A 79 -12.37 8.46 -8.71
N SER A 80 -13.48 8.09 -9.36
CA SER A 80 -13.42 7.48 -10.69
C SER A 80 -12.70 8.41 -11.67
N GLY A 81 -11.85 7.85 -12.52
CA GLY A 81 -11.00 8.61 -13.45
C GLY A 81 -9.67 9.12 -12.85
N HIS A 82 -9.43 8.91 -11.55
CA HIS A 82 -8.14 9.22 -10.95
C HIS A 82 -7.02 8.39 -11.55
N THR A 83 -5.96 9.05 -12.01
CA THR A 83 -4.79 8.38 -12.60
C THR A 83 -3.73 8.15 -11.52
N ILE A 84 -3.48 6.89 -11.20
CA ILE A 84 -2.40 6.48 -10.30
C ILE A 84 -1.03 6.63 -10.97
N GLY A 85 0.01 6.79 -10.16
CA GLY A 85 1.39 6.81 -10.62
C GLY A 85 1.94 5.40 -10.88
N GLN A 86 3.26 5.29 -10.99
CA GLN A 86 3.93 4.01 -11.20
C GLN A 86 4.03 3.23 -9.88
N ALA A 87 3.42 2.05 -9.83
CA ALA A 87 3.53 1.16 -8.68
C ALA A 87 4.94 0.55 -8.58
N ARG A 88 5.54 0.58 -7.38
CA ARG A 88 6.83 -0.02 -7.05
C ARG A 88 6.79 -0.72 -5.70
N PRO A 89 7.52 -1.84 -5.51
CA PRO A 89 7.58 -2.51 -4.21
C PRO A 89 8.04 -1.56 -3.10
N LEU A 90 7.25 -1.44 -2.03
CA LEU A 90 7.55 -0.55 -0.89
C LEU A 90 8.65 -1.09 0.02
N PHE A 91 8.73 -2.41 0.15
CA PHE A 91 9.67 -3.06 1.07
C PHE A 91 10.57 -4.02 0.30
N LYS A 92 11.87 -3.93 0.59
CA LYS A 92 12.84 -4.94 0.18
C LYS A 92 12.94 -5.99 1.28
N ARG A 93 13.11 -7.25 0.87
CA ARG A 93 13.42 -8.33 1.81
C ARG A 93 14.77 -8.04 2.45
N VAL A 94 14.85 -8.17 3.77
CA VAL A 94 16.12 -8.15 4.49
C VAL A 94 16.71 -9.55 4.39
N GLU A 95 17.82 -9.67 3.66
CA GLU A 95 18.53 -10.94 3.52
C GLU A 95 19.26 -11.30 4.82
N LYS A 96 19.26 -12.60 5.16
CA LYS A 96 19.87 -13.08 6.40
C LYS A 96 21.36 -12.73 6.48
N ALA A 97 22.08 -12.88 5.37
CA ALA A 97 23.50 -12.55 5.28
C ALA A 97 23.77 -11.07 5.62
N LEU A 98 22.93 -10.16 5.12
CA LEU A 98 23.06 -8.72 5.41
C LEU A 98 22.76 -8.41 6.88
N ALA A 99 21.76 -9.07 7.47
CA ALA A 99 21.47 -8.93 8.89
C ALA A 99 22.64 -9.45 9.77
N ASP A 100 23.26 -10.56 9.40
CA ASP A 100 24.38 -11.14 10.11
C ASP A 100 25.66 -10.28 9.95
N GLU A 101 25.89 -9.72 8.77
CA GLU A 101 26.97 -8.74 8.54
C GLU A 101 26.81 -7.51 9.46
N TYR A 102 25.62 -6.92 9.51
CA TYR A 102 25.38 -5.75 10.37
C TYR A 102 25.48 -6.09 11.85
N ARG A 103 25.04 -7.28 12.27
CA ARG A 103 25.23 -7.73 13.66
C ARG A 103 26.71 -7.77 14.02
N LEU A 104 27.55 -8.38 13.18
CA LEU A 104 28.99 -8.45 13.44
C LEU A 104 29.65 -7.06 13.42
N ARG A 105 29.30 -6.24 12.44
CA ARG A 105 29.86 -4.89 12.26
C ARG A 105 29.54 -3.95 13.43
N PHE A 106 28.35 -4.06 14.02
CA PHE A 106 27.87 -3.18 15.08
C PHE A 106 27.80 -3.86 16.47
N ALA A 107 28.40 -5.05 16.64
CA ALA A 107 28.41 -5.78 17.92
C ALA A 107 29.15 -5.05 19.07
N GLY A 108 29.86 -3.96 18.77
CA GLY A 108 30.67 -3.22 19.74
C GLY A 108 31.95 -3.97 20.09
N HIS A 109 33.10 -3.49 19.60
CA HIS A 109 34.38 -3.92 20.15
C HIS A 109 34.66 -3.05 21.38
N ASN A 110 34.25 -3.53 22.56
CA ASN A 110 34.71 -2.95 23.83
C ASN A 110 36.20 -3.26 23.97
N LYS A 111 37.05 -2.23 23.91
CA LYS A 111 38.38 -2.23 24.52
C LYS A 111 38.31 -1.48 25.83
#